data_AF-A0A914DDH6-F1
#
_entry.id   AF-A0A914DDH6-F1
#
_cell.length_a   1.000
_cell.length_b   1.000
_cell.length_c   1.000
_cell.angle_alpha   90.00
_cell.angle_beta   90.00
_cell.angle_gamma   90.00
#
_symmetry.space_group_name_H-M   'P 1'
#
loop_
_entity.id
_entity.type
_entity.pdbx_description
1 polymer ?
#
loop_
_entity_poly.entity_id
_entity_poly.type
_entity_poly.pdbx_seq_one_letter_code
_entity_poly.pdbx_strand_id
1 'polypeptide(L)'
;MEMLEEELIPLAKEMFGWDDETEEYEEEWTFQQDSALSHRAKETQAWLRENLPNFINNKEWPLYSPDLNPLDYAIWGYLEAKACEKPHKSINYLKKAIKKAWDDMPDEMVARVVDSWPGRLQACIDAGGYIE
;
A
#
# COMPACT_ATOMS: atom_id res chain seq x y z
N MET A 1 -14.64 6.21 0.98
CA MET A 1 -14.02 7.30 0.21
C MET A 1 -13.37 8.31 1.13
N GLU A 2 -14.02 8.67 2.25
CA GLU A 2 -13.47 9.50 3.35
C GLU A 2 -11.96 9.35 3.60
N MET A 3 -11.44 8.14 3.89
CA MET A 3 -9.99 7.95 4.11
C MET A 3 -9.11 8.33 2.91
N LEU A 4 -9.56 8.14 1.67
CA LEU A 4 -8.80 8.56 0.49
C LEU A 4 -8.82 10.08 0.32
N GLU A 5 -9.95 10.72 0.61
CA GLU A 5 -10.14 12.16 0.48
C GLU A 5 -9.45 12.94 1.60
N GLU A 6 -9.57 12.46 2.84
CA GLU A 6 -9.15 13.17 4.04
C GLU A 6 -7.71 12.86 4.46
N GLU A 7 -7.16 11.71 4.06
CA GLU A 7 -5.81 11.28 4.46
C GLU A 7 -4.88 11.12 3.25
N LEU A 8 -5.29 10.33 2.24
CA LEU A 8 -4.40 10.03 1.11
C LEU A 8 -4.09 11.27 0.27
N ILE A 9 -5.09 12.07 -0.12
CA ILE A 9 -4.86 13.25 -0.96
C ILE A 9 -3.97 14.28 -0.24
N PRO A 10 -4.23 14.70 1.01
CA PRO A 10 -3.34 15.63 1.71
C PRO A 10 -1.92 15.10 1.83
N LEU A 11 -1.77 13.81 2.18
CA LEU A 11 -0.45 13.18 2.27
C LEU A 11 0.28 13.17 0.92
N ALA A 12 -0.43 12.83 -0.17
CA ALA A 12 0.16 12.81 -1.50
C ALA A 12 0.63 14.21 -1.94
N LYS A 13 -0.15 15.26 -1.65
CA LYS A 13 0.23 16.65 -1.94
C LYS A 13 1.49 17.06 -1.19
N GLU A 14 1.63 16.63 0.06
CA GLU A 14 2.83 16.85 0.85
C GLU A 14 4.03 16.08 0.30
N MET A 15 3.84 14.80 -0.04
CA MET A 15 4.92 13.90 -0.44
C MET A 15 5.45 14.14 -1.85
N PHE A 16 4.57 14.42 -2.81
CA PHE A 16 4.90 14.50 -4.24
C PHE A 16 4.90 15.93 -4.78
N GLY A 17 4.71 16.93 -3.92
CA GLY A 17 4.60 18.33 -4.27
C GLY A 17 3.29 18.64 -4.99
N TRP A 18 2.57 19.67 -4.56
CA TRP A 18 1.33 20.12 -5.20
C TRP A 18 1.41 21.60 -5.53
N ASP A 19 1.19 21.92 -6.80
CA ASP A 19 1.12 23.29 -7.29
C ASP A 19 -0.34 23.76 -7.31
N ASP A 20 -0.67 24.70 -6.42
CA ASP A 20 -2.02 25.27 -6.33
C ASP A 20 -2.39 26.15 -7.53
N GLU A 21 -1.43 26.62 -8.33
CA GLU A 21 -1.69 27.43 -9.53
C GLU A 21 -2.04 26.56 -10.74
N THR A 22 -1.35 25.44 -10.91
CA THR A 22 -1.57 24.51 -12.04
C THR A 22 -2.55 23.39 -11.73
N GLU A 23 -2.81 23.13 -10.44
CA GLU A 23 -3.53 21.96 -9.95
C GLU A 23 -2.86 20.63 -10.38
N GLU A 24 -1.53 20.59 -10.38
CA GLU A 24 -0.72 19.43 -10.77
C GLU A 24 0.26 19.01 -9.66
N TYR A 25 0.68 17.73 -9.68
CA TYR A 25 1.75 17.23 -8.82
C TYR A 25 3.12 17.52 -9.45
N GLU A 26 4.12 17.85 -8.63
CA GLU A 26 5.50 18.05 -9.10
C GLU A 26 6.17 16.72 -9.48
N GLU A 27 5.84 15.64 -8.77
CA GLU A 27 6.33 14.29 -9.02
C GLU A 27 5.20 13.35 -9.45
N GLU A 28 5.49 12.49 -10.44
CA GLU A 28 4.59 11.41 -10.82
C GLU A 28 4.57 10.31 -9.76
N TRP A 29 3.36 9.86 -9.39
CA TRP A 29 3.18 8.75 -8.46
C TRP A 29 2.04 7.84 -8.90
N THR A 30 2.11 6.58 -8.51
CA THR A 30 1.11 5.55 -8.86
C THR A 30 0.56 4.92 -7.60
N PHE A 31 -0.76 4.97 -7.42
CA PHE A 31 -1.43 4.30 -6.32
C PHE A 31 -1.58 2.80 -6.56
N GLN A 32 -1.21 1.98 -5.58
CA GLN A 32 -1.36 0.53 -5.60
C GLN A 32 -2.28 0.07 -4.46
N GLN A 33 -3.15 -0.88 -4.77
CA GLN A 33 -4.02 -1.57 -3.80
C GLN A 33 -4.25 -3.01 -4.23
N ASP A 34 -4.68 -3.87 -3.31
CA ASP A 34 -5.00 -5.27 -3.60
C ASP A 34 -6.34 -5.42 -4.33
N SER A 35 -6.69 -6.68 -4.65
CA SER A 35 -7.91 -7.01 -5.40
C SER A 35 -9.14 -7.28 -4.52
N ALA A 36 -9.18 -6.75 -3.29
CA ALA A 36 -10.34 -6.86 -2.40
C ALA A 36 -11.64 -6.38 -3.07
N LEU A 37 -12.79 -6.94 -2.67
CA LEU A 37 -14.07 -6.68 -3.34
C LEU A 37 -14.44 -5.18 -3.37
N SER A 38 -14.16 -4.46 -2.28
CA SER A 38 -14.35 -3.00 -2.21
C SER A 38 -13.47 -2.27 -3.23
N HIS A 39 -12.22 -2.66 -3.39
CA HIS A 39 -11.28 -2.02 -4.32
C HIS A 39 -11.64 -2.27 -5.78
N ARG A 40 -12.30 -3.41 -6.07
CA ARG A 40 -12.80 -3.74 -7.42
C ARG A 40 -14.16 -3.12 -7.76
N ALA A 41 -14.82 -2.47 -6.81
CA ALA A 41 -16.11 -1.84 -7.05
C ALA A 41 -16.00 -0.76 -8.13
N LYS A 42 -17.03 -0.64 -8.98
CA LYS A 42 -17.04 0.34 -10.08
C LYS A 42 -16.88 1.77 -9.56
N GLU A 43 -17.53 2.08 -8.44
CA GLU A 43 -17.48 3.39 -7.80
C GLU A 43 -16.06 3.72 -7.33
N THR A 44 -15.40 2.78 -6.65
CA THR A 44 -14.00 2.95 -6.19
C THR A 44 -13.04 3.13 -7.37
N GLN A 45 -13.16 2.30 -8.41
CA GLN A 45 -12.32 2.40 -9.62
C GLN A 45 -12.61 3.67 -10.45
N ALA A 46 -13.83 4.22 -10.37
CA ALA A 46 -14.17 5.49 -11.01
C ALA A 46 -13.52 6.65 -10.25
N TRP A 47 -13.70 6.69 -8.93
CA TRP A 47 -13.12 7.74 -8.10
C TRP A 47 -11.60 7.79 -8.21
N LEU A 48 -10.91 6.65 -8.17
CA LEU A 48 -9.44 6.62 -8.29
C LEU A 48 -8.94 7.19 -9.63
N ARG A 49 -9.69 6.97 -10.71
CA ARG A 49 -9.37 7.52 -12.03
C ARG A 49 -9.61 9.04 -12.11
N GLU A 50 -10.60 9.54 -11.38
CA GLU A 50 -10.97 10.95 -11.38
C GLU A 50 -10.08 11.80 -10.47
N ASN A 51 -9.50 11.20 -9.41
CA ASN A 51 -8.84 11.95 -8.34
C ASN A 51 -7.33 11.69 -8.23
N LEU A 52 -6.80 10.62 -8.82
CA LEU A 52 -5.37 10.28 -8.72
C LEU A 52 -4.70 10.41 -10.09
N PRO A 53 -3.41 10.84 -10.14
CA PRO A 53 -2.69 10.97 -11.40
C PRO A 53 -2.48 9.62 -12.09
N ASN A 54 -2.19 8.56 -11.31
CA ASN A 54 -2.12 7.21 -11.80
C ASN A 54 -2.48 6.19 -10.71
N PHE A 55 -3.02 5.03 -11.10
CA PHE A 55 -3.24 3.91 -10.20
C PHE A 55 -3.26 2.57 -10.95
N ILE A 56 -2.85 1.50 -10.27
CA ILE A 56 -2.95 0.15 -10.81
C ILE A 56 -4.41 -0.31 -10.69
N ASN A 57 -5.08 -0.45 -11.83
CA ASN A 57 -6.49 -0.80 -11.84
C ASN A 57 -6.71 -2.31 -11.66
N ASN A 58 -7.96 -2.69 -11.39
CA ASN A 58 -8.30 -4.09 -11.09
C ASN A 58 -8.07 -5.10 -12.23
N LYS A 59 -7.82 -4.64 -13.46
CA LYS A 59 -7.48 -5.50 -14.60
C LYS A 59 -5.98 -5.66 -14.78
N GLU A 60 -5.19 -4.71 -14.26
CA GLU A 60 -3.73 -4.74 -14.30
C GLU A 60 -3.16 -5.54 -13.14
N TRP A 61 -3.82 -5.50 -11.99
CA TRP A 61 -3.42 -6.30 -10.83
C TRP A 61 -3.75 -7.78 -11.04
N PRO A 62 -2.77 -8.69 -10.92
CA PRO A 62 -3.01 -10.12 -11.06
C PRO A 62 -3.88 -10.68 -9.92
N LEU A 63 -4.73 -11.65 -10.26
CA LEU A 63 -5.63 -12.27 -9.29
C LEU A 63 -4.85 -13.13 -8.30
N TYR A 64 -5.22 -13.04 -7.02
CA TYR A 64 -4.65 -13.85 -5.94
C TYR A 64 -3.13 -13.73 -5.80
N SER A 65 -2.61 -12.51 -5.89
CA SER A 65 -1.17 -12.23 -5.81
C SER A 65 -0.78 -11.45 -4.55
N PRO A 66 -0.90 -12.05 -3.34
CA PRO A 66 -0.33 -11.46 -2.13
C PRO A 66 1.19 -11.31 -2.28
N ASP A 67 1.81 -12.15 -3.11
CA ASP A 67 3.22 -12.13 -3.46
C ASP A 67 3.62 -10.96 -4.36
N LEU A 68 2.70 -10.03 -4.60
CA LEU A 68 3.02 -8.77 -5.25
C LEU A 68 2.64 -7.57 -4.40
N ASN A 69 1.92 -7.75 -3.29
CA ASN A 69 1.54 -6.65 -2.42
C ASN A 69 2.60 -6.43 -1.31
N PRO A 70 3.37 -5.32 -1.32
CA PRO A 70 4.36 -4.99 -0.28
C PRO A 70 3.88 -5.19 1.15
N LEU A 71 2.61 -4.86 1.39
CA LEU A 71 2.01 -5.01 2.69
C LEU A 71 1.90 -6.49 3.10
N ASP A 72 1.48 -7.36 2.19
CA ASP A 72 1.24 -8.78 2.47
C ASP A 72 2.53 -9.58 2.61
N TYR A 73 3.48 -9.42 1.68
CA TYR A 73 4.66 -10.27 1.66
C TYR A 73 5.75 -9.88 2.67
N ALA A 74 5.68 -8.68 3.27
CA ALA A 74 6.72 -8.21 4.18
C ALA A 74 6.18 -7.45 5.39
N ILE A 75 5.44 -6.35 5.17
CA ILE A 75 5.14 -5.38 6.23
C ILE A 75 4.22 -5.98 7.31
N TRP A 76 3.15 -6.69 6.92
CA TRP A 76 2.26 -7.34 7.89
C TRP A 76 2.96 -8.40 8.73
N GLY A 77 3.82 -9.22 8.11
CA GLY A 77 4.59 -10.24 8.83
C GLY A 77 5.54 -9.62 9.86
N TYR A 78 6.19 -8.50 9.53
CA TYR A 78 7.01 -7.77 10.49
C TYR A 78 6.18 -7.19 11.66
N LEU A 79 5.08 -6.51 11.33
CA LEU A 79 4.22 -5.90 12.34
C LEU A 79 3.62 -6.94 13.27
N GLU A 80 3.17 -8.08 12.75
CA GLU A 80 2.69 -9.19 13.55
C GLU A 80 3.79 -9.73 14.46
N ALA A 81 4.97 -10.02 13.91
CA ALA A 81 6.09 -10.56 14.68
C ALA A 81 6.48 -9.64 15.85
N LYS A 82 6.45 -8.32 15.66
CA LYS A 82 6.78 -7.31 16.67
C LYS A 82 5.63 -7.02 17.64
N ALA A 83 4.43 -6.82 17.14
CA ALA A 83 3.28 -6.49 17.97
C ALA A 83 2.85 -7.68 18.82
N CYS A 84 3.01 -8.92 18.34
CA CYS A 84 2.55 -10.14 18.97
C CYS A 84 3.65 -10.93 19.71
N GLU A 85 4.81 -10.33 19.99
CA GLU A 85 5.86 -10.95 20.82
C GLU A 85 5.33 -11.40 22.20
N LYS A 86 4.25 -10.76 22.69
CA LYS A 86 3.58 -11.08 23.95
C LYS A 86 2.05 -10.99 23.82
N PRO A 87 1.29 -11.77 24.62
CA PRO A 87 -0.17 -11.66 24.65
C PRO A 87 -0.67 -10.29 25.14
N HIS A 88 -1.74 -9.80 24.53
CA HIS A 88 -2.39 -8.53 24.89
C HIS A 88 -3.61 -8.74 25.78
N LYS A 89 -3.80 -7.83 26.74
CA LYS A 89 -4.94 -7.87 27.68
C LYS A 89 -6.22 -7.26 27.11
N SER A 90 -6.13 -6.50 26.01
CA SER A 90 -7.27 -5.92 25.32
C SER A 90 -6.90 -5.47 23.91
N ILE A 91 -7.92 -5.21 23.09
CA ILE A 91 -7.76 -4.63 21.74
C ILE A 91 -7.01 -3.29 21.79
N ASN A 92 -7.19 -2.48 22.84
CA ASN A 92 -6.48 -1.20 22.96
C ASN A 92 -4.98 -1.38 23.17
N TYR A 93 -4.56 -2.41 23.90
CA TYR A 93 -3.13 -2.75 24.04
C TYR A 93 -2.56 -3.25 22.71
N LEU A 94 -3.30 -4.10 21.98
CA LEU A 94 -2.90 -4.57 20.66
C LEU A 94 -2.74 -3.39 19.66
N LYS A 95 -3.71 -2.47 19.59
CA LYS A 95 -3.61 -1.28 18.73
C LYS A 95 -2.37 -0.43 19.04
N LYS A 96 -2.05 -0.24 20.33
CA LYS A 96 -0.84 0.48 20.75
C LYS A 96 0.44 -0.26 20.36
N ALA A 97 0.45 -1.59 20.48
CA ALA A 97 1.59 -2.41 20.10
C ALA A 97 1.84 -2.36 18.59
N ILE A 98 0.80 -2.43 17.76
CA ILE A 98 0.91 -2.32 16.29
C ILE A 98 1.45 -0.94 15.89
N LYS A 99 0.89 0.14 16.46
CA LYS A 99 1.40 1.51 16.20
C LYS A 99 2.86 1.65 16.60
N LYS A 100 3.24 1.15 17.78
CA LYS A 100 4.64 1.15 18.20
C LYS A 100 5.53 0.34 17.24
N ALA A 101 5.09 -0.83 16.79
CA ALA A 101 5.85 -1.64 15.84
C ALA A 101 6.03 -0.94 14.49
N TRP A 102 5.03 -0.16 14.06
CA TRP A 102 5.12 0.70 12.88
C TRP A 102 6.13 1.82 13.09
N ASP A 103 6.00 2.58 14.18
CA ASP A 103 6.90 3.71 14.49
C ASP A 103 8.36 3.28 14.71
N ASP A 104 8.57 2.06 15.20
CA ASP A 104 9.90 1.47 15.40
C ASP A 104 10.45 0.77 14.12
N MET A 105 9.66 0.66 13.05
CA MET A 105 10.11 0.03 11.80
C MET A 105 11.18 0.90 11.13
N PRO A 106 12.36 0.38 10.80
CA PRO A 106 13.37 1.17 10.09
C PRO A 106 12.88 1.56 8.70
N ASP A 107 13.02 2.83 8.31
CA ASP A 107 12.67 3.30 6.95
C ASP A 107 13.38 2.50 5.85
N GLU A 108 14.63 2.08 6.12
CA GLU A 108 15.41 1.21 5.24
C GLU A 108 14.73 -0.11 4.92
N MET A 109 13.90 -0.63 5.85
CA MET A 109 13.11 -1.83 5.61
C MET A 109 12.01 -1.55 4.59
N VAL A 110 11.27 -0.45 4.76
CA VAL A 110 10.22 -0.05 3.82
C VAL A 110 10.81 0.18 2.43
N ALA A 111 11.95 0.89 2.35
CA ALA A 111 12.66 1.12 1.10
C ALA A 111 13.05 -0.20 0.41
N ARG A 112 13.67 -1.14 1.12
CA ARG A 112 14.04 -2.45 0.55
C ARG A 112 12.84 -3.26 0.07
N VAL A 113 11.71 -3.18 0.78
CA VAL A 113 10.46 -3.84 0.36
C VAL A 113 10.02 -3.25 -0.98
N VAL A 114 9.90 -1.93 -1.07
CA VAL A 114 9.52 -1.24 -2.32
C VAL A 114 10.51 -1.53 -3.46
N ASP A 115 11.81 -1.45 -3.20
CA ASP A 115 12.87 -1.72 -4.20
C ASP A 115 12.86 -3.16 -4.70
N SER A 116 12.36 -4.11 -3.91
CA SER A 116 12.25 -5.52 -4.31
C SER A 116 11.08 -5.77 -5.28
N TRP A 117 10.10 -4.87 -5.33
CA TRP A 117 8.84 -5.09 -6.04
C TRP A 117 9.02 -5.36 -7.55
N PRO A 118 9.86 -4.63 -8.31
CA PRO A 118 10.10 -4.95 -9.72
C PRO A 118 10.68 -6.35 -9.94
N GLY A 119 11.57 -6.80 -9.05
CA GLY A 119 12.13 -8.16 -9.12
C GLY A 119 11.06 -9.23 -8.89
N ARG A 120 10.14 -8.99 -7.95
CA ARG A 120 9.01 -9.90 -7.69
C ARG A 120 8.03 -9.92 -8.86
N LEU A 121 7.75 -8.77 -9.48
CA LEU A 121 6.95 -8.71 -10.70
C LEU A 121 7.55 -9.56 -11.82
N GLN A 122 8.87 -9.43 -12.07
CA GLN A 122 9.54 -10.23 -13.08
C GLN A 122 9.48 -11.72 -12.77
N ALA A 123 9.70 -12.11 -11.51
CA ALA A 123 9.58 -13.50 -11.08
C ALA A 123 8.16 -14.05 -11.30
N CYS A 124 7.13 -13.24 -11.02
CA CYS A 124 5.72 -13.60 -11.28
C CYS A 124 5.46 -13.83 -12.77
N ILE A 125 6.00 -12.98 -13.64
CA ILE A 125 5.91 -13.14 -15.10
C ILE A 125 6.59 -14.45 -15.53
N ASP A 126 7.80 -14.70 -15.04
CA ASP A 126 8.59 -15.89 -15.39
C ASP A 126 7.92 -17.19 -14.91
N ALA A 127 7.26 -17.15 -13.75
CA ALA A 127 6.50 -18.26 -13.18
C ALA A 127 5.11 -18.43 -13.83
N GLY A 128 4.65 -17.47 -14.64
CA GLY A 128 3.29 -17.44 -15.17
C GLY A 128 2.22 -17.27 -14.10
N GLY A 129 2.56 -16.63 -12.97
CA GLY A 129 1.67 -16.45 -11.83
C GLY A 129 2.41 -16.47 -10.49
N TYR A 130 1.96 -17.33 -9.58
CA TYR A 130 2.40 -17.40 -8.19
C TYR A 130 3.92 -17.51 -8.00
N ILE A 131 4.44 -16.82 -6.99
CA ILE A 131 5.82 -16.89 -6.50
C ILE A 131 5.81 -16.89 -4.97
N GLU A 132 6.85 -17.42 -4.33
CA GLU A 132 7.05 -17.35 -2.87
C GLU A 132 8.16 -16.34 -2.54
#